data_AF-A0A084JQ46-F1
#
_entry.id   AF-A0A084JQ46-F1
#
_cell.length_a   1.000
_cell.length_b   1.000
_cell.length_c   1.000
_cell.angle_alpha   90.00
_cell.angle_beta   90.00
_cell.angle_gamma   90.00
#
_symmetry.space_group_name_H-M   'P 1'
#
loop_
_entity.id
_entity.type
_entity.pdbx_description
1 polymer ?
#
loop_
_entity_poly.entity_id
_entity_poly.type
_entity_poly.pdbx_seq_one_letter_code
_entity_poly.pdbx_strand_id
1 'polypeptide(L)'
;MTQVNSDLSNTLMLRGYASGDANNYTQTGIYQIISSEGATMLNIGFKGPCVFLVYATSNYVAQEQIYFEGSLKRFRNNAGEWSAWK
;
A
#
# COMPACT_ATOMS: atom_id res chain seq x y z
N MET A 1 18.76 34.87 10.74
CA MET A 1 17.73 33.87 11.08
C MET A 1 17.46 33.08 9.80
N THR A 2 17.95 31.85 9.72
CA THR A 2 17.87 31.04 8.50
C THR A 2 16.55 30.28 8.53
N GLN A 3 15.68 30.55 7.56
CA GLN A 3 14.41 29.85 7.40
C GLN A 3 14.72 28.42 6.95
N VAL A 4 14.51 27.43 7.83
CA VAL A 4 14.58 26.02 7.47
C VAL A 4 13.24 25.67 6.83
N ASN A 5 13.23 25.43 5.51
CA ASN A 5 12.06 24.92 4.81
C ASN A 5 11.67 23.56 5.41
N SER A 6 10.53 23.50 6.08
CA SER A 6 9.98 22.30 6.74
C SER A 6 9.36 21.28 5.78
N ASP A 7 9.57 21.44 4.47
CA ASP A 7 8.85 20.70 3.43
C ASP A 7 9.42 19.31 3.10
N LEU A 8 10.35 18.79 3.90
CA LEU A 8 10.86 17.42 3.75
C LEU A 8 10.02 16.36 4.47
N SER A 9 8.80 16.67 4.90
CA SER A 9 7.97 15.78 5.71
C SER A 9 7.10 14.77 4.92
N ASN A 10 7.17 14.75 3.58
CA ASN A 10 6.12 14.10 2.75
C ASN A 10 6.48 12.77 2.09
N THR A 11 7.40 11.97 2.64
CA THR A 11 7.49 10.56 2.23
C THR A 11 7.71 9.67 3.44
N LEU A 12 6.68 9.61 4.29
CA LEU A 12 6.59 8.62 5.34
C LEU A 12 6.47 7.24 4.70
N MET A 13 7.58 6.52 4.59
CA MET A 13 7.58 5.06 4.45
C MET A 13 6.99 4.50 5.75
N LEU A 14 5.67 4.33 5.78
CA LEU A 14 5.01 3.62 6.86
C LEU A 14 5.42 2.15 6.71
N ARG A 15 6.16 1.60 7.68
CA ARG A 15 6.35 0.15 7.71
C ARG A 15 4.96 -0.49 7.73
N GLY A 16 4.78 -1.51 6.89
CA GLY A 16 3.53 -2.24 6.83
C GLY A 16 3.06 -2.59 8.25
N TYR A 17 1.82 -2.25 8.55
CA TYR A 17 1.17 -2.72 9.77
C TYR A 17 1.31 -4.24 9.80
N ALA A 18 1.70 -4.80 10.95
CA ALA A 18 1.74 -6.23 11.22
C ALA A 18 0.34 -6.90 11.22
N SER A 19 -0.63 -6.31 10.51
CA SER A 19 -1.91 -6.94 10.22
C SER A 19 -1.78 -7.64 8.86
N GLY A 20 -1.80 -8.96 8.88
CA GLY A 20 -1.68 -9.83 7.71
C GLY A 20 -2.90 -9.78 6.78
N ASP A 21 -3.47 -8.61 6.48
CA ASP A 21 -4.49 -8.43 5.44
C ASP A 21 -4.27 -7.11 4.68
N ALA A 22 -4.05 -7.22 3.37
CA ALA A 22 -3.85 -6.08 2.47
C ALA A 22 -5.10 -5.17 2.37
N ASN A 23 -6.30 -5.66 2.72
CA ASN A 23 -7.53 -4.87 2.72
C ASN A 23 -7.55 -3.79 3.80
N ASN A 24 -6.73 -3.92 4.85
CA ASN A 24 -6.66 -2.93 5.93
C ASN A 24 -5.87 -1.67 5.54
N TYR A 25 -5.13 -1.72 4.43
CA TYR A 25 -4.34 -0.61 3.92
C TYR A 25 -5.22 0.37 3.13
N THR A 26 -5.98 1.19 3.85
CA THR A 26 -6.95 2.14 3.27
C THR A 26 -6.52 3.61 3.36
N GLN A 27 -5.34 3.89 3.93
CA GLN A 27 -4.78 5.23 4.00
C GLN A 27 -3.74 5.44 2.91
N THR A 28 -3.80 6.60 2.22
CA THR A 28 -2.82 7.00 1.21
C THR A 28 -1.41 6.95 1.77
N GLY A 29 -0.51 6.25 1.08
CA GLY A 29 0.87 6.08 1.53
C GLY A 29 1.65 5.06 0.70
N ILE A 30 2.94 4.97 1.02
CA ILE A 30 3.87 3.97 0.48
C ILE A 30 4.31 3.09 1.65
N TYR A 31 4.10 1.79 1.50
CA TYR A 31 4.43 0.79 2.52
C TYR A 31 5.47 -0.18 1.96
N GLN A 32 6.39 -0.60 2.82
CA GLN A 32 7.29 -1.71 2.53
C GLN A 32 6.69 -2.99 3.09
N ILE A 33 6.51 -4.01 2.24
CA ILE A 33 6.14 -5.36 2.65
C ILE A 33 7.39 -6.23 2.55
N ILE A 34 7.80 -6.84 3.67
CA ILE A 34 8.95 -7.75 3.68
C ILE A 34 8.51 -9.19 3.40
N SER A 35 9.47 -10.05 3.05
CA SER A 35 9.19 -11.42 2.58
C SER A 35 8.34 -12.25 3.54
N SER A 36 8.57 -12.15 4.86
CA SER A 36 7.80 -12.89 5.87
C SER A 36 6.35 -12.42 5.99
N GLU A 37 6.11 -11.13 5.75
CA GLU A 37 4.77 -10.54 5.78
C GLU A 37 4.01 -10.90 4.51
N GLY A 38 4.60 -10.64 3.33
CA GLY A 38 3.95 -10.91 2.04
C GLY A 38 3.56 -12.37 1.87
N ALA A 39 4.37 -13.31 2.38
CA ALA A 39 4.05 -14.75 2.33
C ALA A 39 2.76 -15.10 3.08
N THR A 40 2.47 -14.44 4.20
CA THR A 40 1.35 -14.78 5.09
C THR A 40 0.17 -13.79 4.97
N MET A 41 0.37 -12.64 4.34
CA MET A 41 -0.65 -11.59 4.22
C MET A 41 -1.84 -12.03 3.36
N LEU A 42 -3.04 -11.99 3.93
CA LEU A 42 -4.31 -12.21 3.22
C LEU A 42 -4.58 -11.09 2.21
N ASN A 43 -5.31 -11.43 1.15
CA ASN A 43 -5.73 -10.50 0.10
C ASN A 43 -4.61 -9.72 -0.61
N ILE A 44 -3.35 -10.13 -0.44
CA ILE A 44 -2.23 -9.63 -1.24
C ILE A 44 -2.19 -10.39 -2.57
N GLY A 45 -1.89 -9.69 -3.66
CA GLY A 45 -1.82 -10.29 -5.00
C GLY A 45 -0.55 -11.11 -5.20
N PHE A 46 0.60 -10.56 -4.82
CA PHE A 46 1.90 -11.23 -4.88
C PHE A 46 2.36 -11.63 -3.47
N LYS A 47 2.68 -12.91 -3.30
CA LYS A 47 3.08 -13.51 -2.01
C LYS A 47 4.59 -13.38 -1.77
N GLY A 48 5.07 -12.15 -1.60
CA GLY A 48 6.50 -11.89 -1.40
C GLY A 48 6.82 -10.44 -1.04
N PRO A 49 8.10 -10.05 -1.02
CA PRO A 49 8.48 -8.68 -0.73
C PRO A 49 8.07 -7.74 -1.88
N CYS A 50 7.50 -6.59 -1.53
CA CYS A 50 7.09 -5.59 -2.50
C CYS A 50 7.04 -4.18 -1.90
N VAL A 51 7.01 -3.18 -2.78
CA VAL A 51 6.55 -1.83 -2.45
C VAL A 51 5.04 -1.81 -2.65
N PHE A 52 4.30 -1.40 -1.63
CA PHE A 52 2.84 -1.37 -1.63
C PHE A 52 2.37 0.08 -1.59
N LEU A 53 1.82 0.55 -2.70
CA LEU A 53 1.28 1.89 -2.85
C LEU A 53 -0.22 1.88 -2.57
N VAL A 54 -0.68 2.86 -1.82
CA VAL A 54 -2.11 3.09 -1.57
C VAL A 54 -2.44 4.51 -1.95
N TYR A 55 -3.48 4.69 -2.75
CA TYR A 55 -4.10 5.97 -3.04
C TYR A 55 -5.56 5.90 -2.61
N ALA A 56 -5.92 6.66 -1.57
CA ALA A 56 -7.25 6.66 -0.99
C ALA A 56 -7.92 8.03 -1.12
N THR A 57 -9.22 8.00 -1.43
CA THR A 57 -10.12 9.16 -1.46
C THR A 57 -11.34 8.87 -0.60
N SER A 58 -12.30 9.81 -0.53
CA SER A 58 -13.58 9.58 0.15
C SER A 58 -14.44 8.50 -0.51
N ASN A 59 -14.21 8.18 -1.80
CA ASN A 59 -15.09 7.33 -2.60
C ASN A 59 -14.44 6.01 -2.99
N TYR A 60 -13.11 5.90 -2.92
CA TYR A 60 -12.40 4.71 -3.36
C TYR A 60 -11.00 4.59 -2.78
N VAL A 61 -10.47 3.36 -2.85
CA VAL A 61 -9.06 3.06 -2.56
C VAL A 61 -8.47 2.32 -3.75
N ALA A 62 -7.38 2.83 -4.32
CA ALA A 62 -6.56 2.12 -5.28
C ALA A 62 -5.30 1.61 -4.59
N GLN A 63 -4.89 0.39 -4.93
CA GLN A 63 -3.66 -0.22 -4.41
C GLN A 63 -2.82 -0.74 -5.56
N GLU A 64 -1.50 -0.59 -5.44
CA GLU A 64 -0.52 -1.15 -6.37
C GLU A 64 0.61 -1.84 -5.61
N GLN A 65 0.91 -3.06 -5.99
CA GLN A 65 2.07 -3.82 -5.56
C GLN A 65 3.12 -3.73 -6.65
N ILE A 66 4.33 -3.31 -6.30
CA ILE A 66 5.48 -3.30 -7.20
C ILE A 66 6.51 -4.29 -6.65
N TYR A 67 6.82 -5.32 -7.43
CA TYR A 67 7.76 -6.39 -7.09
C TYR A 67 8.71 -6.64 -8.27
N PHE A 68 9.67 -7.55 -8.10
CA PHE A 68 10.79 -7.69 -9.04
C PHE A 68 10.38 -8.07 -10.49
N GLU A 69 9.21 -8.70 -10.69
CA GLU A 69 8.74 -9.12 -12.02
C GLU A 69 7.68 -8.18 -12.62
N GLY A 70 7.20 -7.18 -11.88
CA GLY A 70 6.17 -6.28 -12.38
C GLY A 70 5.33 -5.61 -11.30
N SER A 71 4.10 -5.29 -11.67
CA SER A 71 3.14 -4.64 -10.79
C SER A 71 1.76 -5.27 -10.85
N LEU A 72 1.09 -5.39 -9.71
CA LEU A 72 -0.32 -5.75 -9.63
C LEU A 72 -1.12 -4.58 -9.06
N LYS A 73 -2.28 -4.29 -9.65
CA LYS A 73 -3.18 -3.20 -9.23
C LYS A 73 -4.55 -3.75 -8.84
N ARG A 74 -5.19 -3.12 -7.88
CA ARG A 74 -6.61 -3.36 -7.56
C ARG A 74 -7.30 -2.11 -7.02
N PHE A 75 -8.61 -2.19 -6.90
CA PHE A 75 -9.47 -1.08 -6.52
C PHE A 75 -10.54 -1.52 -5.52
N ARG A 76 -10.87 -0.66 -4.56
CA ARG A 76 -12.03 -0.75 -3.67
C ARG A 76 -13.03 0.33 -4.02
N ASN A 77 -14.28 -0.05 -4.30
CA ASN A 77 -15.35 0.90 -4.61
C ASN A 77 -15.95 1.55 -3.34
N ASN A 78 -16.91 2.45 -3.51
CA ASN A 78 -17.58 3.14 -2.40
C ASN A 78 -18.49 2.22 -1.56
N ALA A 79 -18.92 1.08 -2.11
CA ALA A 79 -19.64 0.04 -1.37
C ALA A 79 -18.69 -0.82 -0.50
N GLY A 80 -17.39 -0.58 -0.61
CA GLY A 80 -16.36 -1.29 0.15
C GLY A 80 -15.89 -2.60 -0.49
N GLU A 81 -16.31 -2.90 -1.70
CA GLU A 81 -16.00 -4.12 -2.44
C GLU A 81 -14.67 -4.00 -3.17
N TRP A 82 -13.86 -5.05 -3.10
CA TRP A 82 -12.54 -5.12 -3.75
C TRP A 82 -12.62 -5.82 -5.11
N SER A 83 -11.96 -5.24 -6.12
CA SER A 83 -11.66 -5.95 -7.36
C SER A 83 -10.56 -6.99 -7.14
N ALA A 84 -10.51 -7.99 -8.02
CA ALA A 84 -9.34 -8.85 -8.12
C ALA A 84 -8.07 -8.04 -8.49
N TRP A 85 -6.91 -8.56 -8.11
CA TRP A 85 -5.61 -8.06 -8.55
C TRP A 85 -5.40 -8.33 -10.04
N LYS A 86 -4.83 -7.37 -10.77
CA LYS A 86 -4.53 -7.44 -12.20
C LYS A 86 -3.15 -6.86 -12.51
#